data_AF-A0A2V6U3A4-F1
#
_entry.id   AF-A0A2V6U3A4-F1
#
_cell.length_a   1.000
_cell.length_b   1.000
_cell.length_c   1.000
_cell.angle_alpha   90.00
_cell.angle_beta   90.00
_cell.angle_gamma   90.00
#
_symmetry.space_group_name_H-M   'P 1'
#
loop_
_entity.id
_entity.type
_entity.pdbx_description
1 polymer ?
#
loop_
_entity_poly.entity_id
_entity_poly.type
_entity_poly.pdbx_seq_one_letter_code
_entity_poly.pdbx_strand_id
1 'polypeptide(L)'
;LLARAAELVEGAARPVIVAGSGVGWAGAHADLRAFAERIQAPVLTTSLGRGALPAGHPLNLAAARSFLLGGADLVVVVATRFNYVLGYGRPPRLPEAARIVQIDLAPEELNRNRVTDVAIQADAGAA
;
A
#
# COMPACT_ATOMS: atom_id res chain seq x y z
N LEU A 1 -0.41 7.02 15.92
CA LEU A 1 -0.68 6.44 14.58
C LEU A 1 0.50 5.60 14.08
N LEU A 2 1.72 6.16 13.98
CA LEU A 2 2.90 5.42 13.51
C LEU A 2 3.23 4.17 14.32
N ALA A 3 3.21 4.24 15.66
CA ALA A 3 3.43 3.05 16.51
C ALA A 3 2.41 1.93 16.20
N ARG A 4 1.14 2.28 16.02
CA ARG A 4 0.08 1.32 15.68
C ARG A 4 0.25 0.73 14.27
N ALA A 5 0.71 1.53 13.30
CA ALA A 5 1.05 1.02 11.98
C ALA A 5 2.22 0.05 12.04
N ALA A 6 3.27 0.38 12.81
CA ALA A 6 4.42 -0.50 13.02
C ALA A 6 3.99 -1.84 13.65
N GLU A 7 3.16 -1.82 14.69
CA GLU A 7 2.62 -3.04 15.30
C GLU A 7 1.87 -3.93 14.29
N LEU A 8 1.05 -3.33 13.42
CA LEU A 8 0.34 -4.08 12.39
C LEU A 8 1.30 -4.69 11.36
N VAL A 9 2.32 -3.93 10.96
CA VAL A 9 3.35 -4.38 10.01
C VAL A 9 4.18 -5.51 10.61
N GLU A 10 4.60 -5.41 11.87
CA GLU A 10 5.37 -6.43 12.57
C GLU A 10 4.57 -7.72 12.80
N GLY A 11 3.25 -7.60 13.00
CA GLY A 11 2.36 -8.75 13.19
C GLY A 11 1.85 -9.40 11.90
N ALA A 12 2.15 -8.84 10.72
CA ALA A 12 1.62 -9.35 9.45
C ALA A 12 2.44 -10.54 8.94
N ALA A 13 1.76 -11.63 8.57
CA ALA A 13 2.38 -12.80 7.97
C ALA A 13 2.44 -12.71 6.43
N ARG A 14 1.51 -11.97 5.81
CA ARG A 14 1.44 -11.78 4.35
C ARG A 14 1.17 -10.31 4.00
N PRO A 15 2.07 -9.39 4.39
CA PRO A 15 1.91 -7.97 4.07
C PRO A 15 2.04 -7.72 2.57
N VAL A 16 1.25 -6.80 2.04
CA VAL A 16 1.35 -6.32 0.65
C VAL A 16 1.35 -4.80 0.65
N ILE A 17 2.24 -4.18 -0.12
CA ILE A 17 2.24 -2.74 -0.35
C ILE A 17 1.56 -2.44 -1.68
N VAL A 18 0.67 -1.46 -1.69
CA VAL A 18 0.04 -0.91 -2.91
C VAL A 18 0.46 0.54 -3.08
N ALA A 19 1.34 0.79 -4.04
CA ALA A 19 1.89 2.11 -4.33
C ALA A 19 1.16 2.81 -5.51
N GLY A 20 0.80 4.07 -5.32
CA GLY A 20 0.23 4.94 -6.34
C GLY A 20 1.24 5.79 -7.10
N SER A 21 0.71 6.62 -8.00
CA SER A 21 1.50 7.68 -8.67
C SER A 21 2.01 8.75 -7.70
N GLY A 22 1.34 8.92 -6.55
CA GLY A 22 1.75 9.91 -5.56
C GLY A 22 3.12 9.62 -4.94
N VAL A 23 3.58 8.35 -4.92
CA VAL A 23 4.96 8.01 -4.55
C VAL A 23 5.95 8.69 -5.50
N GLY A 24 5.66 8.64 -6.81
CA GLY A 24 6.49 9.26 -7.83
C GLY A 24 6.49 10.77 -7.73
N TRP A 25 5.32 11.37 -7.50
CA TRP A 25 5.17 12.82 -7.35
C TRP A 25 5.85 13.37 -6.10
N ALA A 26 5.87 12.59 -5.01
CA ALA A 26 6.55 12.94 -3.77
C ALA A 26 8.08 12.67 -3.80
N GLY A 27 8.59 12.01 -4.84
CA GLY A 27 10.00 11.58 -4.89
C GLY A 27 10.35 10.41 -3.96
N ALA A 28 9.36 9.73 -3.38
CA ALA A 28 9.51 8.75 -2.29
C ALA A 28 9.94 7.33 -2.74
N HIS A 29 10.63 7.20 -3.88
CA HIS A 29 11.03 5.90 -4.43
C HIS A 29 12.02 5.17 -3.52
N ALA A 30 13.00 5.89 -2.98
CA ALA A 30 14.03 5.33 -2.11
C ALA A 30 13.43 4.85 -0.77
N ASP A 31 12.54 5.66 -0.18
CA ASP A 31 11.88 5.33 1.08
C ASP A 31 10.92 4.14 0.93
N LEU A 32 10.11 4.13 -0.13
CA LEU A 32 9.25 2.99 -0.45
C LEU A 32 10.07 1.70 -0.62
N ARG A 33 11.20 1.79 -1.34
CA ARG A 33 12.09 0.65 -1.55
C ARG A 33 12.68 0.15 -0.23
N ALA A 34 13.27 1.05 0.57
CA ALA A 34 13.87 0.70 1.85
C ALA A 34 12.83 0.10 2.80
N PHE A 35 11.61 0.63 2.80
CA PHE A 35 10.51 0.08 3.59
C PHE A 35 10.13 -1.33 3.12
N ALA A 36 9.89 -1.52 1.82
CA ALA A 36 9.53 -2.81 1.24
C ALA A 36 10.61 -3.88 1.50
N GLU A 37 11.89 -3.52 1.33
CA GLU A 37 13.04 -4.40 1.63
C GLU A 37 13.12 -4.71 3.12
N ARG A 38 12.88 -3.75 4.02
CA ARG A 38 12.91 -3.98 5.46
C ARG A 38 11.86 -4.99 5.93
N ILE A 39 10.65 -4.92 5.38
CA ILE A 39 9.53 -5.78 5.79
C ILE A 39 9.34 -6.98 4.86
N GLN A 40 10.21 -7.13 3.85
CA GLN A 40 10.14 -8.17 2.82
C GLN A 40 8.75 -8.29 2.17
N ALA A 41 8.06 -7.15 1.96
CA ALA A 41 6.72 -7.15 1.39
C ALA A 41 6.73 -6.92 -0.13
N PRO A 42 5.96 -7.69 -0.90
CA PRO A 42 5.72 -7.39 -2.30
C PRO A 42 5.09 -6.01 -2.49
N VAL A 43 5.54 -5.30 -3.52
CA VAL A 43 4.98 -4.02 -3.96
C VAL A 43 4.19 -4.24 -5.23
N LEU A 44 2.93 -3.81 -5.18
CA LEU A 44 2.02 -3.73 -6.30
C LEU A 44 1.80 -2.25 -6.64
N THR A 45 1.72 -1.92 -7.92
CA THR A 45 1.48 -0.54 -8.34
C THR A 45 0.09 -0.38 -8.98
N THR A 46 -0.46 0.81 -8.91
CA THR A 46 -1.52 1.21 -9.85
C THR A 46 -0.92 1.47 -11.24
N SER A 47 -1.76 1.66 -12.27
CA SER A 47 -1.29 1.89 -13.64
C SER A 47 -0.36 3.10 -13.77
N LEU A 48 -0.64 4.18 -13.02
CA LEU A 48 0.18 5.40 -12.97
C LEU A 48 1.27 5.35 -11.91
N GLY A 49 1.23 4.39 -10.98
CA GLY A 49 2.30 4.15 -10.00
C GLY A 49 3.42 3.27 -10.52
N ARG A 50 3.36 2.79 -11.78
CA ARG A 50 4.44 1.99 -12.37
C ARG A 50 5.75 2.77 -12.34
N GLY A 51 6.83 2.08 -11.98
CA GLY A 51 8.14 2.70 -11.74
C GLY A 51 8.42 3.03 -10.27
N ALA A 52 7.44 2.83 -9.36
CA ALA A 52 7.66 2.97 -7.92
C ALA A 52 8.83 2.09 -7.39
N LEU A 53 9.07 0.95 -8.05
CA LEU A 53 10.30 0.16 -7.95
C LEU A 53 10.92 -0.07 -9.34
N PRO A 54 12.24 -0.36 -9.43
CA PRO A 54 12.87 -0.81 -10.66
C PRO A 54 12.17 -2.04 -11.27
N ALA A 55 12.16 -2.15 -12.60
CA ALA A 55 11.44 -3.21 -13.31
C ALA A 55 11.88 -4.64 -12.95
N GLY A 56 13.14 -4.83 -12.56
CA GLY A 56 13.70 -6.13 -12.16
C GLY A 56 13.81 -6.35 -10.65
N HIS A 57 13.22 -5.46 -9.83
CA HIS A 57 13.31 -5.61 -8.38
C HIS A 57 12.53 -6.85 -7.91
N PRO A 58 13.10 -7.70 -7.03
CA PRO A 58 12.46 -8.97 -6.64
C PRO A 58 11.10 -8.79 -5.94
N LEU A 59 10.90 -7.68 -5.24
CA LEU A 59 9.62 -7.33 -4.61
C LEU A 59 8.62 -6.65 -5.56
N ASN A 60 9.00 -6.32 -6.79
CA ASN A 60 8.08 -5.75 -7.78
C ASN A 60 7.26 -6.86 -8.45
N LEU A 61 6.17 -7.27 -7.81
CA LEU A 61 5.39 -8.46 -8.17
C LEU A 61 4.01 -8.12 -8.77
N ALA A 62 3.95 -7.08 -9.61
CA ALA A 62 2.71 -6.61 -10.23
C ALA A 62 1.93 -7.70 -10.99
N ALA A 63 2.61 -8.70 -11.56
CA ALA A 63 1.98 -9.82 -12.28
C ALA A 63 1.17 -10.75 -11.35
N ALA A 64 1.52 -10.84 -10.06
CA ALA A 64 0.86 -11.70 -9.08
C ALA A 64 -0.23 -10.95 -8.27
N ARG A 65 -0.64 -9.76 -8.72
CA ARG A 65 -1.54 -8.85 -7.99
C ARG A 65 -2.76 -9.52 -7.36
N SER A 66 -3.53 -10.28 -8.16
CA SER A 66 -4.78 -10.89 -7.68
C SER A 66 -4.53 -11.93 -6.58
N PHE A 67 -3.47 -12.73 -6.74
CA PHE A 67 -3.08 -13.74 -5.75
C PHE A 67 -2.59 -13.08 -4.45
N LEU A 68 -1.70 -12.10 -4.56
CA LEU A 68 -1.13 -11.40 -3.41
C LEU A 68 -2.18 -10.62 -2.62
N LEU A 69 -3.02 -9.83 -3.30
CA LEU A 69 -4.09 -9.09 -2.62
C LEU A 69 -5.15 -10.02 -2.02
N GLY A 70 -5.53 -11.10 -2.73
CA GLY A 70 -6.53 -12.05 -2.25
C GLY A 70 -6.07 -12.85 -1.02
N GLY A 71 -4.76 -13.03 -0.83
CA GLY A 71 -4.18 -13.71 0.32
C GLY A 71 -3.67 -12.79 1.44
N ALA A 72 -3.65 -11.47 1.23
CA ALA A 72 -3.05 -10.53 2.17
C ALA A 72 -3.82 -10.48 3.50
N ASP A 73 -3.08 -10.50 4.61
CA ASP A 73 -3.61 -10.21 5.95
C ASP A 73 -3.41 -8.75 6.35
N LEU A 74 -2.43 -8.07 5.75
CA LEU A 74 -2.19 -6.63 5.85
C LEU A 74 -1.98 -6.04 4.45
N VAL A 75 -2.64 -4.91 4.17
CA VAL A 75 -2.35 -4.10 2.99
C VAL A 75 -1.99 -2.67 3.39
N VAL A 76 -0.79 -2.25 2.98
CA VAL A 76 -0.27 -0.90 3.16
C VAL A 76 -0.50 -0.12 1.86
N VAL A 77 -1.43 0.82 1.88
CA VAL A 77 -1.81 1.63 0.72
C VAL A 77 -1.08 2.96 0.80
N VAL A 78 -0.20 3.23 -0.16
CA VAL A 78 0.68 4.40 -0.14
C VAL A 78 0.39 5.30 -1.34
N ALA A 79 -0.05 6.53 -1.04
CA ALA A 79 -0.29 7.60 -2.01
C ALA A 79 -1.17 7.19 -3.20
N THR A 80 -2.22 6.40 -2.90
CA THR A 80 -3.24 6.00 -3.86
C THR A 80 -4.59 5.84 -3.19
N ARG A 81 -5.63 6.17 -3.95
CA ARG A 81 -7.02 6.10 -3.53
C ARG A 81 -7.60 4.70 -3.70
N PHE A 82 -8.52 4.33 -2.81
CA PHE A 82 -9.41 3.18 -2.99
C PHE A 82 -10.49 3.47 -4.05
N ASN A 83 -10.09 3.57 -5.31
CA ASN A 83 -11.01 3.76 -6.44
C ASN A 83 -11.23 2.44 -7.22
N TYR A 84 -11.84 2.53 -8.40
CA TYR A 84 -12.12 1.38 -9.27
C TYR A 84 -10.89 0.52 -9.60
N VAL A 85 -9.68 1.09 -9.60
CA VAL A 85 -8.42 0.35 -9.83
C VAL A 85 -8.13 -0.63 -8.70
N LEU A 86 -8.51 -0.29 -7.47
CA LEU A 86 -8.41 -1.14 -6.28
C LEU A 86 -9.74 -1.79 -5.88
N GLY A 87 -10.77 -1.72 -6.73
CA GLY A 87 -12.10 -2.25 -6.43
C GLY A 87 -12.71 -1.60 -5.19
N TYR A 88 -12.41 -0.33 -4.95
CA TYR A 88 -12.87 0.43 -3.78
C TYR A 88 -12.49 -0.19 -2.43
N GLY A 89 -11.44 -1.02 -2.40
CA GLY A 89 -10.99 -1.71 -1.19
C GLY A 89 -11.93 -2.83 -0.74
N ARG A 90 -12.78 -3.36 -1.63
CA ARG A 90 -13.82 -4.34 -1.28
C ARG A 90 -13.49 -5.76 -1.77
N PRO A 91 -14.11 -6.80 -1.15
CA PRO A 91 -14.11 -8.15 -1.69
C PRO A 91 -14.70 -8.19 -3.12
N PRO A 92 -14.30 -9.16 -3.97
CA PRO A 92 -13.32 -10.21 -3.69
C PRO A 92 -11.85 -9.78 -3.90
N ARG A 93 -11.60 -8.53 -4.35
CA ARG A 93 -10.24 -8.07 -4.67
C ARG A 93 -9.38 -7.85 -3.43
N LEU A 94 -10.01 -7.39 -2.34
CA LEU A 94 -9.35 -7.17 -1.06
C LEU A 94 -10.17 -7.90 0.02
N PRO A 95 -9.57 -8.85 0.76
CA PRO A 95 -10.27 -9.58 1.81
C PRO A 95 -10.89 -8.63 2.83
N GLU A 96 -12.08 -8.96 3.33
CA GLU A 96 -12.71 -8.16 4.39
C GLU A 96 -11.92 -8.23 5.70
N ALA A 97 -11.29 -9.39 5.98
CA ALA A 97 -10.44 -9.59 7.14
C ALA A 97 -9.05 -8.92 7.04
N ALA A 98 -8.63 -8.46 5.85
CA ALA A 98 -7.34 -7.81 5.68
C ALA A 98 -7.31 -6.48 6.46
N ARG A 99 -6.28 -6.32 7.28
CA ARG A 99 -5.98 -5.07 7.98
C ARG A 99 -5.44 -4.06 6.98
N ILE A 100 -5.77 -2.79 7.15
CA ILE A 100 -5.39 -1.71 6.22
C ILE A 100 -4.65 -0.59 6.94
N VAL A 101 -3.45 -0.29 6.46
CA VAL A 101 -2.75 0.97 6.74
C VAL A 101 -2.85 1.84 5.49
N GLN A 102 -3.46 3.02 5.57
CA GLN A 102 -3.56 3.96 4.46
C GLN A 102 -2.73 5.20 4.76
N ILE A 103 -1.86 5.57 3.82
CA ILE A 103 -1.06 6.79 3.84
C ILE A 103 -1.45 7.62 2.63
N ASP A 104 -2.06 8.78 2.87
CA ASP A 104 -2.48 9.70 1.81
C ASP A 104 -2.31 11.15 2.26
N LEU A 105 -2.00 12.05 1.34
CA LEU A 105 -1.85 13.47 1.62
C LEU A 105 -3.23 14.14 1.81
N ALA A 106 -4.23 13.66 1.05
CA ALA A 106 -5.57 14.21 1.03
C ALA A 106 -6.42 13.60 2.16
N PRO A 107 -6.80 14.37 3.20
CA PRO A 107 -7.56 13.84 4.32
C PRO A 107 -8.93 13.30 3.91
N GLU A 108 -9.55 13.85 2.85
CA GLU A 108 -10.83 13.41 2.31
C GLU A 108 -10.79 12.01 1.66
N GLU A 109 -9.61 11.50 1.35
CA GLU A 109 -9.45 10.15 0.79
C GLU A 109 -9.27 9.09 1.89
N LEU A 110 -8.93 9.50 3.11
CA LEU A 110 -8.80 8.61 4.26
C LEU A 110 -10.18 8.07 4.65
N ASN A 111 -10.28 6.74 4.77
CA ASN A 111 -11.52 6.04 5.11
C ASN A 111 -12.71 6.25 4.15
N ARG A 112 -12.49 6.84 2.98
CA ARG A 112 -13.56 7.23 2.04
C ARG A 112 -14.39 6.05 1.53
N ASN A 113 -13.72 4.96 1.15
CA ASN A 113 -14.36 3.80 0.54
C ASN A 113 -14.34 2.53 1.40
N ARG A 114 -13.39 2.46 2.33
CA ARG A 114 -13.20 1.40 3.33
C ARG A 114 -12.65 2.03 4.59
N VAL A 115 -13.26 1.71 5.74
CA VAL A 115 -12.69 2.08 7.05
C VAL A 115 -11.39 1.31 7.22
N THR A 116 -10.32 2.05 7.49
CA THR A 116 -8.96 1.52 7.64
C THR A 116 -8.60 1.40 9.11
N ASP A 117 -7.66 0.51 9.40
CA ASP A 117 -7.22 0.29 10.78
C ASP A 117 -6.28 1.37 11.26
N VAL A 118 -5.48 1.91 10.33
CA VAL A 118 -4.66 3.10 10.55
C VAL A 118 -4.72 3.97 9.30
N ALA A 119 -5.16 5.21 9.47
CA ALA A 119 -5.12 6.25 8.45
C ALA A 119 -4.10 7.32 8.85
N ILE A 120 -3.10 7.55 8.01
CA ILE A 120 -2.04 8.53 8.21
C ILE A 120 -2.18 9.59 7.13
N GLN A 121 -2.48 10.82 7.56
CA GLN A 121 -2.42 11.96 6.66
C GLN A 121 -0.97 12.42 6.55
N ALA A 122 -0.32 12.14 5.41
CA ALA A 122 1.06 12.55 5.18
C ALA A 122 1.41 12.56 3.69
N ASP A 123 2.38 13.39 3.32
CA ASP A 123 3.07 13.24 2.05
C ASP A 123 3.96 12.00 2.08
N ALA A 124 3.97 11.21 1.01
CA ALA A 124 4.72 9.95 0.98
C ALA A 124 6.23 10.12 1.10
N GLY A 125 6.78 11.29 0.76
CA GLY A 125 8.21 11.60 0.93
C GLY A 125 8.56 12.08 2.35
N ALA A 126 7.57 12.23 3.24
CA ALA A 126 7.75 12.70 4.61
C ALA A 126 7.27 11.70 5.69
N ALA A 127 6.73 10.55 5.27
CA ALA A 127 6.04 9.58 6.12
C ALA A 127 6.87 8.34 6.45
#